data_AF-A0A4P8L5I3-F1
#
_entry.id   AF-A0A4P8L5I3-F1
#
_cell.length_a   1.000
_cell.length_b   1.000
_cell.length_c   1.000
_cell.angle_alpha   90.00
_cell.angle_beta   90.00
_cell.angle_gamma   90.00
#
_symmetry.space_group_name_H-M   'P 1'
#
loop_
_entity.id
_entity.type
_entity.pdbx_description
1 polymer ?
#
loop_
_entity_poly.entity_id
_entity_poly.type
_entity_poly.pdbx_seq_one_letter_code
_entity_poly.pdbx_strand_id
1 'polypeptide(L)'
;MSAKIPPKTLAKTLAAIGCHMPDAFGLFWDEDGTMPWKDFLLALHEDPGLRFVRDAHLQEIDFLGIEMPFRLVDRVLRLKEAEPVPRYRPAVPPRRLYFAIRRKQYPHAAANGLLASGRPFMPLAVDKDLALRIARRRDPDPIAVDILAAEAHESGIVFLKSGEHLFLAANLPVRFLVFPKMSLEFLEREPAKLRVPKERRAQRALSEEALGGSFFVTADRLAGSSGQNEPPVSGTPKKSKKGARSGGWKREARELRRKREL
;
A
#
# COMPACT_ATOMS: atom_id res chain seq x y z
N MET A 1 -8.09 4.85 -18.97
CA MET A 1 -8.02 6.27 -19.35
C MET A 1 -7.99 7.06 -18.05
N SER A 2 -6.89 7.77 -17.74
CA SER A 2 -6.83 8.59 -16.52
C SER A 2 -7.70 9.82 -16.76
N ALA A 3 -8.82 9.94 -16.06
CA ALA A 3 -9.61 11.16 -16.08
C ALA A 3 -8.71 12.31 -15.61
N LYS A 4 -8.48 13.31 -16.47
CA LYS A 4 -7.75 14.52 -16.10
C LYS A 4 -8.68 15.37 -15.23
N ILE A 5 -8.74 15.06 -13.94
CA ILE A 5 -9.44 15.92 -12.97
C ILE A 5 -8.65 17.23 -12.88
N PRO A 6 -9.28 18.40 -13.05
CA PRO A 6 -8.57 19.67 -12.97
C PRO A 6 -8.03 19.89 -11.55
N PRO A 7 -6.83 20.50 -11.37
CA PRO A 7 -6.19 20.64 -10.06
C PRO A 7 -7.05 21.30 -8.98
N LYS A 8 -7.85 22.30 -9.36
CA LYS A 8 -8.79 22.98 -8.44
C LYS A 8 -9.88 22.03 -7.90
N THR A 9 -10.43 21.18 -8.75
CA THR A 9 -11.43 20.19 -8.34
C THR A 9 -10.80 19.12 -7.46
N LEU A 10 -9.59 18.68 -7.82
CA LEU A 10 -8.84 17.74 -6.98
C LEU A 10 -8.58 18.32 -5.58
N ALA A 11 -8.10 19.56 -5.49
CA ALA A 11 -7.86 20.23 -4.20
C ALA A 11 -9.13 20.28 -3.32
N LYS A 12 -10.28 20.62 -3.91
CA LYS A 12 -11.57 20.60 -3.21
C LYS A 12 -11.95 19.21 -2.70
N THR A 13 -11.78 18.18 -3.53
CA THR A 13 -12.07 16.80 -3.12
C THR A 13 -11.15 16.35 -1.99
N LEU A 14 -9.85 16.65 -2.08
CA LEU A 14 -8.88 16.31 -1.04
C LEU A 14 -9.19 17.04 0.28
N ALA A 15 -9.55 18.32 0.22
CA ALA A 15 -9.98 19.09 1.38
C ALA A 15 -11.26 18.50 2.01
N ALA A 16 -12.23 18.07 1.19
CA ALA A 16 -13.45 17.45 1.69
C ALA A 16 -13.20 16.14 2.44
N ILE A 17 -12.35 15.27 1.88
CA ILE A 17 -11.98 14.00 2.51
C ILE A 17 -11.13 14.23 3.77
N GLY A 18 -10.20 15.19 3.73
CA GLY A 18 -9.27 15.43 4.83
C GLY A 18 -9.85 16.21 5.98
N CYS A 19 -10.70 17.21 5.72
CA CYS A 19 -11.11 18.19 6.73
C CYS A 19 -12.61 18.17 7.02
N HIS A 20 -13.47 17.88 6.03
CA HIS A 20 -14.92 17.93 6.24
C HIS A 20 -15.50 16.60 6.72
N MET A 21 -15.06 15.47 6.15
CA MET A 21 -15.57 14.13 6.53
C MET A 21 -14.45 13.09 6.65
N PRO A 22 -13.40 13.32 7.46
CA PRO A 22 -12.31 12.35 7.60
C PRO A 22 -12.79 11.02 8.24
N ASP A 23 -13.78 11.09 9.13
CA ASP A 23 -14.30 9.96 9.88
C ASP A 23 -14.98 8.91 8.99
N ALA A 24 -15.73 9.35 7.98
CA ALA A 24 -16.35 8.47 6.98
C ALA A 24 -15.33 7.62 6.21
N PHE A 25 -14.08 8.09 6.12
CA PHE A 25 -12.97 7.38 5.50
C PHE A 25 -12.05 6.70 6.52
N GLY A 26 -12.38 6.64 7.81
CA GLY A 26 -11.50 6.03 8.80
C GLY A 26 -10.24 6.86 9.08
N LEU A 27 -10.26 8.16 8.77
CA LEU A 27 -9.16 9.08 8.92
C LEU A 27 -9.43 10.03 10.09
N PHE A 28 -8.36 10.53 10.68
CA PHE A 28 -8.40 11.52 11.75
C PHE A 28 -7.04 12.23 11.81
N TRP A 29 -7.03 13.47 12.26
CA TRP A 29 -5.82 14.26 12.48
C TRP A 29 -5.29 13.99 13.88
N ASP A 30 -3.97 13.97 14.05
CA ASP A 30 -3.38 13.92 15.38
C ASP A 30 -3.48 15.30 16.08
N GLU A 31 -3.23 15.34 17.38
CA GLU A 31 -3.31 16.58 18.19
C GLU A 31 -2.37 17.68 17.71
N ASP A 32 -1.28 17.31 17.02
CA ASP A 32 -0.32 18.22 16.39
C ASP A 32 -0.77 18.73 15.01
N GLY A 33 -1.98 18.38 14.57
CA GLY A 33 -2.49 18.73 13.24
C GLY A 33 -1.83 17.95 12.11
N THR A 34 -1.32 16.75 12.41
CA THR A 34 -0.65 15.89 11.43
C THR A 34 -1.46 14.65 11.07
N MET A 35 -1.26 14.13 9.86
CA MET A 35 -1.83 12.85 9.43
C MET A 35 -0.83 12.10 8.53
N PRO A 36 -0.61 10.79 8.70
CA PRO A 36 0.26 10.04 7.80
C PRO A 36 -0.25 10.05 6.35
N TRP A 37 0.59 10.48 5.40
CA TRP A 37 0.23 10.50 3.97
C TRP A 37 -0.19 9.13 3.46
N LYS A 38 0.45 8.07 3.96
CA LYS A 38 0.15 6.69 3.56
C LYS A 38 -1.30 6.31 3.86
N ASP A 39 -1.82 6.72 5.01
CA ASP A 39 -3.18 6.36 5.42
C ASP A 39 -4.21 7.13 4.62
N PHE A 40 -3.94 8.42 4.38
CA PHE A 40 -4.75 9.26 3.50
C PHE A 40 -4.75 8.72 2.06
N LEU A 41 -3.58 8.41 1.50
CA LEU A 41 -3.44 7.88 0.14
C LEU A 41 -4.20 6.55 -0.04
N LEU A 42 -4.11 5.65 0.93
CA LEU A 42 -4.83 4.39 0.91
C LEU A 42 -6.35 4.58 0.95
N ALA A 43 -6.83 5.57 1.70
CA ALA A 43 -8.25 5.93 1.71
C ALA A 43 -8.72 6.50 0.37
N LEU A 44 -7.91 7.37 -0.26
CA LEU A 44 -8.22 7.90 -1.59
C LEU A 44 -8.32 6.78 -2.64
N HIS A 45 -7.44 5.78 -2.58
CA HIS A 45 -7.39 4.70 -3.59
C HIS A 45 -8.54 3.70 -3.50
N GLU A 46 -9.39 3.81 -2.48
CA GLU A 46 -10.66 3.09 -2.44
C GLU A 46 -11.57 3.51 -3.60
N ASP A 47 -11.61 4.81 -3.90
CA ASP A 47 -12.34 5.35 -5.04
C ASP A 47 -11.51 5.14 -6.33
N PRO A 48 -12.01 4.39 -7.33
CA PRO A 48 -11.36 4.23 -8.63
C PRO A 48 -11.00 5.57 -9.30
N GLY A 49 -11.83 6.60 -9.07
CA GLY A 49 -11.63 7.95 -9.59
C GLY A 49 -10.43 8.66 -8.98
N LEU A 50 -9.95 8.27 -7.80
CA LEU A 50 -8.84 8.92 -7.09
C LEU A 50 -7.57 8.05 -7.02
N ARG A 51 -7.58 6.85 -7.61
CA ARG A 51 -6.40 5.94 -7.65
C ARG A 51 -5.17 6.53 -8.32
N PHE A 52 -5.36 7.51 -9.21
CA PHE A 52 -4.27 8.20 -9.88
C PHE A 52 -3.53 9.18 -8.98
N VAL A 53 -4.11 9.59 -7.84
CA VAL A 53 -3.52 10.58 -6.94
C VAL A 53 -2.19 10.07 -6.38
N ARG A 54 -1.20 10.97 -6.37
CA ARG A 54 0.19 10.80 -5.93
C ARG A 54 0.63 12.07 -5.21
N ASP A 55 1.74 11.98 -4.49
CA ASP A 55 2.43 13.12 -3.86
C ASP A 55 2.68 14.28 -4.85
N ALA A 56 3.10 13.96 -6.08
CA ALA A 56 3.33 14.95 -7.12
C ALA A 56 2.11 15.85 -7.42
N HIS A 57 0.87 15.34 -7.27
CA HIS A 57 -0.32 16.16 -7.50
C HIS A 57 -0.55 17.18 -6.38
N LEU A 58 -0.19 16.86 -5.13
CA LEU A 58 -0.26 17.83 -4.03
C LEU A 58 0.81 18.90 -4.19
N GLN A 59 2.01 18.52 -4.67
CA GLN A 59 3.07 19.47 -5.01
C GLN A 59 2.67 20.39 -6.17
N GLU A 60 1.98 19.86 -7.19
CA GLU A 60 1.44 20.65 -8.29
C GLU A 60 0.38 21.65 -7.80
N ILE A 61 -0.55 21.22 -6.94
CA ILE A 61 -1.56 22.10 -6.34
C ILE A 61 -0.90 23.25 -5.56
N ASP A 62 0.13 22.94 -4.78
CA ASP A 62 0.91 23.93 -4.01
C ASP A 62 1.66 24.89 -4.93
N PHE A 63 2.32 24.38 -5.98
CA PHE A 63 3.03 25.18 -6.98
C PHE A 63 2.12 26.12 -7.76
N LEU A 64 0.89 25.69 -8.07
CA LEU A 64 -0.12 26.51 -8.73
C LEU A 64 -0.77 27.54 -7.80
N GLY A 65 -0.42 27.56 -6.51
CA GLY A 65 -0.98 28.49 -5.52
C GLY A 65 -2.47 28.24 -5.26
N ILE A 66 -2.96 27.03 -5.48
CA ILE A 66 -4.36 26.67 -5.22
C ILE A 66 -4.54 26.48 -3.71
N GLU A 67 -5.50 27.19 -3.13
CA GLU A 67 -5.77 27.09 -1.70
C GLU A 67 -6.23 25.67 -1.30
N MET A 68 -5.54 25.13 -0.29
CA MET A 68 -5.79 23.83 0.33
C MET A 68 -5.48 23.94 1.83
N PRO A 69 -6.29 23.36 2.73
CA PRO A 69 -6.18 23.53 4.18
C PRO A 69 -4.95 22.82 4.80
N PHE A 70 -4.32 21.90 4.06
CA PHE A 70 -3.13 21.19 4.50
C PHE A 70 -2.09 21.12 3.40
N ARG A 71 -0.88 20.72 3.77
CA ARG A 71 0.28 20.55 2.89
C ARG A 71 1.00 19.24 3.19
N LEU A 72 1.66 18.67 2.19
CA LEU A 72 2.42 17.44 2.33
C LEU A 72 3.89 17.77 2.57
N VAL A 73 4.42 17.41 3.74
CA VAL A 73 5.82 17.59 4.14
C VAL A 73 6.37 16.27 4.64
N ASP A 74 7.46 15.76 4.05
CA ASP A 74 8.13 14.53 4.49
C ASP A 74 7.20 13.32 4.69
N ARG A 75 6.29 13.08 3.73
CA ARG A 75 5.28 11.99 3.80
C ARG A 75 4.28 12.12 4.96
N VAL A 76 4.14 13.31 5.53
CA VAL A 76 3.15 13.65 6.55
C VAL A 76 2.32 14.83 6.05
N LEU A 77 1.00 14.70 6.11
CA LEU A 77 0.11 15.83 5.90
C LEU A 77 0.11 16.69 7.15
N ARG A 78 0.20 18.00 6.98
CA ARG A 78 0.16 18.99 8.04
C ARG A 78 -0.89 20.04 7.71
N LEU A 79 -1.81 20.30 8.64
CA LEU A 79 -2.72 21.44 8.54
C LEU A 79 -1.91 22.75 8.46
N LYS A 80 -2.44 23.72 7.73
CA LYS A 80 -1.90 25.09 7.73
C LYS A 80 -2.27 25.77 9.05
N GLU A 81 -1.46 26.74 9.47
CA GLU A 81 -1.64 27.44 10.76
C GLU A 81 -3.00 28.13 10.91
N ALA A 82 -3.61 28.54 9.79
CA ALA A 82 -4.94 29.13 9.76
C ALA A 82 -6.07 28.12 10.04
N GLU A 83 -5.81 26.83 9.94
CA GLU A 83 -6.83 25.78 10.09
C GLU A 83 -6.90 25.26 11.52
N PRO A 84 -8.10 25.14 12.10
CA PRO A 84 -8.25 24.61 13.45
C PRO A 84 -7.91 23.13 13.48
N VAL A 85 -7.01 22.74 14.39
CA VAL A 85 -6.74 21.33 14.65
C VAL A 85 -7.97 20.70 15.33
N PRO A 86 -8.50 19.58 14.82
CA PRO A 86 -9.61 18.88 15.45
C PRO A 86 -9.29 18.49 16.90
N ARG A 87 -10.15 18.90 17.83
CA ARG A 87 -10.06 18.49 19.24
C ARG A 87 -11.11 17.42 19.53
N TYR A 88 -10.67 16.20 19.77
CA TYR A 88 -11.56 15.10 20.12
C TYR A 88 -11.90 15.14 21.59
N ARG A 89 -13.20 15.23 21.89
CA ARG A 89 -13.68 15.25 23.28
C ARG A 89 -13.94 13.84 23.79
N PRO A 90 -13.63 13.54 25.05
CA PRO A 90 -14.12 12.34 25.71
C PRO A 90 -15.63 12.23 25.55
N ALA A 91 -16.11 11.05 25.18
CA ALA A 91 -17.52 10.78 24.98
C ALA A 91 -17.84 9.35 25.39
N VAL A 92 -19.08 9.14 25.84
CA VAL A 92 -19.59 7.80 26.14
C VAL A 92 -19.74 7.04 24.81
N PRO A 93 -19.04 5.91 24.62
CA PRO A 93 -19.14 5.13 23.40
C PRO A 93 -20.45 4.34 23.35
N PRO A 94 -20.87 3.87 22.17
CA PRO A 94 -21.93 2.88 22.06
C PRO A 94 -21.55 1.55 22.73
N ARG A 95 -22.51 0.64 22.89
CA ARG A 95 -22.28 -0.69 23.49
C ARG A 95 -21.15 -1.46 22.80
N ARG A 96 -21.09 -1.39 21.48
CA ARG A 96 -20.09 -2.07 20.66
C ARG A 96 -19.43 -1.08 19.71
N LEU A 97 -18.12 -1.22 19.58
CA LEU A 97 -17.32 -0.64 18.50
C LEU A 97 -16.60 -1.77 17.77
N TYR A 98 -16.07 -1.46 16.59
CA TYR A 98 -15.42 -2.44 15.75
C TYR A 98 -14.03 -1.96 15.36
N PHE A 99 -13.08 -2.88 15.40
CA PHE A 99 -11.76 -2.69 14.83
C PHE A 99 -11.42 -3.89 13.97
N ALA A 100 -10.68 -3.69 12.88
CA ALA A 100 -10.26 -4.81 12.05
C ALA A 100 -8.74 -4.90 12.03
N ILE A 101 -8.23 -6.08 12.36
CA ILE A 101 -6.81 -6.38 12.41
C ILE A 101 -6.38 -7.19 11.20
N ARG A 102 -5.11 -7.09 10.85
CA ARG A 102 -4.50 -7.97 9.87
C ARG A 102 -4.34 -9.36 10.46
N ARG A 103 -4.34 -10.39 9.61
CA ARG A 103 -4.21 -11.79 10.07
C ARG A 103 -2.95 -12.01 10.89
N LYS A 104 -1.83 -11.47 10.42
CA LYS A 104 -0.52 -11.50 11.10
C LYS A 104 -0.52 -10.84 12.48
N GLN A 105 -1.41 -9.88 12.71
CA GLN A 105 -1.50 -9.17 13.99
C GLN A 105 -2.37 -9.91 15.01
N TYR A 106 -3.12 -10.93 14.58
CA TYR A 106 -4.04 -11.68 15.43
C TYR A 106 -3.37 -12.28 16.67
N PRO A 107 -2.26 -13.03 16.58
CA PRO A 107 -1.67 -13.66 17.77
C PRO A 107 -1.23 -12.63 18.81
N HIS A 108 -0.67 -11.50 18.35
CA HIS A 108 -0.28 -10.41 19.23
C HIS A 108 -1.49 -9.72 19.86
N ALA A 109 -2.53 -9.43 19.07
CA ALA A 109 -3.74 -8.79 19.56
C ALA A 109 -4.49 -9.65 20.58
N ALA A 110 -4.52 -10.97 20.37
CA ALA A 110 -5.13 -11.92 21.29
C ALA A 110 -4.35 -12.07 22.60
N ALA A 111 -3.03 -11.89 22.59
CA ALA A 111 -2.20 -11.97 23.80
C ALA A 111 -2.14 -10.64 24.58
N ASN A 112 -1.98 -9.51 23.87
CA ASN A 112 -1.60 -8.23 24.46
C ASN A 112 -2.69 -7.15 24.35
N GLY A 113 -3.74 -7.38 23.58
CA GLY A 113 -4.78 -6.40 23.27
C GLY A 113 -4.42 -5.54 22.07
N LEU A 114 -5.15 -4.44 21.89
CA LEU A 114 -4.91 -3.49 20.80
C LEU A 114 -4.20 -2.25 21.34
N LEU A 115 -3.10 -1.88 20.68
CA LEU A 115 -2.35 -0.66 20.96
C LEU A 115 -2.26 0.20 19.70
N ALA A 116 -2.41 1.51 19.87
CA ALA A 116 -2.16 2.46 18.81
C ALA A 116 -0.70 2.36 18.34
N SER A 117 -0.49 1.88 17.11
CA SER A 117 0.84 1.59 16.58
C SER A 117 1.36 2.79 15.78
N GLY A 118 2.31 3.54 16.36
CA GLY A 118 2.96 4.68 15.70
C GLY A 118 2.09 5.93 15.59
N ARG A 119 0.97 5.98 16.32
CA ARG A 119 0.07 7.12 16.47
C ARG A 119 -0.43 7.16 17.92
N PRO A 120 -0.88 8.32 18.43
CA PRO A 120 -1.40 8.42 19.80
C PRO A 120 -2.69 7.61 19.99
N PHE A 121 -3.49 7.48 18.94
CA PHE A 121 -4.78 6.80 18.99
C PHE A 121 -4.98 5.81 17.85
N MET A 122 -5.85 4.82 18.09
CA MET A 122 -6.37 3.92 17.06
C MET A 122 -7.83 4.31 16.72
N PRO A 123 -8.22 4.30 15.43
CA PRO A 123 -9.60 4.56 15.04
C PRO A 123 -10.45 3.31 15.23
N LEU A 124 -11.54 3.45 15.97
CA LEU A 124 -12.56 2.45 16.21
C LEU A 124 -13.82 2.86 15.46
N ALA A 125 -14.35 1.99 14.63
CA ALA A 125 -15.54 2.28 13.85
C ALA A 125 -16.81 1.95 14.64
N VAL A 126 -17.84 2.76 14.45
CA VAL A 126 -19.20 2.46 14.95
C VAL A 126 -19.80 1.28 14.18
N ASP A 127 -19.46 1.16 12.89
CA ASP A 127 -19.93 0.10 12.01
C ASP A 127 -18.82 -0.91 11.65
N LYS A 128 -19.20 -2.18 11.59
CA LYS A 128 -18.31 -3.30 11.28
C LYS A 128 -17.81 -3.25 9.84
N ASP A 129 -18.65 -2.84 8.90
CA ASP A 129 -18.27 -2.75 7.48
C ASP A 129 -17.24 -1.65 7.25
N LEU A 130 -17.36 -0.52 7.97
CA LEU A 130 -16.35 0.54 7.96
C LEU A 130 -15.01 0.03 8.51
N ALA A 131 -15.01 -0.68 9.64
CA ALA A 131 -13.77 -1.26 10.19
C ALA A 131 -13.09 -2.20 9.18
N LEU A 132 -13.86 -3.12 8.58
CA LEU A 132 -13.35 -4.04 7.56
C LEU A 132 -12.83 -3.30 6.32
N ARG A 133 -13.55 -2.28 5.84
CA ARG A 133 -13.13 -1.43 4.71
C ARG A 133 -11.77 -0.77 4.97
N ILE A 134 -11.59 -0.17 6.15
CA ILE A 134 -10.32 0.46 6.54
C ILE A 134 -9.17 -0.55 6.56
N ALA A 135 -9.39 -1.74 7.13
CA ALA A 135 -8.35 -2.77 7.19
C ALA A 135 -8.03 -3.40 5.83
N ARG A 136 -9.03 -3.52 4.93
CA ARG A 136 -8.88 -4.06 3.56
C ARG A 136 -7.89 -3.28 2.71
N ARG A 137 -7.65 -2.01 3.04
CA ARG A 137 -6.60 -1.19 2.41
C ARG A 137 -5.20 -1.79 2.54
N ARG A 138 -4.94 -2.54 3.61
CA ARG A 138 -3.61 -3.03 3.99
C ARG A 138 -3.50 -4.56 3.91
N ASP A 139 -4.60 -5.26 4.13
CA ASP A 139 -4.68 -6.73 4.07
C ASP A 139 -5.98 -7.12 3.37
N PRO A 140 -5.96 -7.92 2.30
CA PRO A 140 -7.18 -8.27 1.57
C PRO A 140 -8.21 -9.03 2.42
N ASP A 141 -7.79 -9.67 3.51
CA ASP A 141 -8.65 -10.55 4.30
C ASP A 141 -8.48 -10.29 5.81
N PRO A 142 -8.92 -9.11 6.28
CA PRO A 142 -8.76 -8.69 7.66
C PRO A 142 -9.80 -9.35 8.56
N ILE A 143 -9.47 -9.44 9.84
CA ILE A 143 -10.31 -10.04 10.88
C ILE A 143 -10.98 -8.91 11.64
N ALA A 144 -12.33 -8.86 11.62
CA ALA A 144 -13.08 -7.95 12.48
C ALA A 144 -13.01 -8.42 13.94
N VAL A 145 -12.74 -7.50 14.84
CA VAL A 145 -12.71 -7.65 16.29
C VAL A 145 -13.82 -6.77 16.84
N ASP A 146 -14.70 -7.38 17.60
CA ASP A 146 -15.79 -6.66 18.25
C ASP A 146 -15.30 -6.18 19.62
N ILE A 147 -15.56 -4.92 19.95
CA ILE A 147 -15.07 -4.27 21.17
C ILE A 147 -16.27 -3.98 22.07
N LEU A 148 -16.22 -4.46 23.31
CA LEU A 148 -17.19 -4.16 24.37
C LEU A 148 -16.93 -2.75 24.93
N ALA A 149 -17.25 -1.73 24.12
CA ALA A 149 -16.83 -0.35 24.36
C ALA A 149 -17.51 0.28 25.58
N ALA A 150 -18.77 -0.06 25.87
CA ALA A 150 -19.45 0.42 27.07
C ALA A 150 -18.78 -0.10 28.36
N GLU A 151 -18.51 -1.41 28.44
CA GLU A 151 -17.81 -2.02 29.58
C GLU A 151 -16.38 -1.49 29.73
N ALA A 152 -15.69 -1.30 28.59
CA ALA A 152 -14.37 -0.69 28.57
C ALA A 152 -14.40 0.72 29.16
N HIS A 153 -15.39 1.54 28.78
CA HIS A 153 -15.57 2.90 29.28
C HIS A 153 -15.90 2.92 30.78
N GLU A 154 -16.80 2.05 31.24
CA GLU A 154 -17.11 1.88 32.67
C GLU A 154 -15.88 1.46 33.49
N SER A 155 -14.96 0.71 32.90
CA SER A 155 -13.68 0.34 33.52
C SER A 155 -12.61 1.45 33.51
N GLY A 156 -12.94 2.64 32.99
CA GLY A 156 -12.05 3.81 32.97
C GLY A 156 -11.27 4.02 31.67
N ILE A 157 -11.57 3.29 30.59
CA ILE A 157 -10.94 3.53 29.28
C ILE A 157 -11.58 4.75 28.62
N VAL A 158 -10.75 5.73 28.26
CA VAL A 158 -11.19 6.96 27.60
C VAL A 158 -11.38 6.72 26.11
N PHE A 159 -12.57 7.07 25.61
CA PHE A 159 -12.89 7.11 24.19
C PHE A 159 -13.11 8.56 23.76
N LEU A 160 -12.44 8.98 22.69
CA LEU A 160 -12.60 10.32 22.13
C LEU A 160 -13.47 10.24 20.88
N LYS A 161 -14.53 11.05 20.79
CA LYS A 161 -15.41 11.04 19.61
C LYS A 161 -14.75 11.79 18.44
N SER A 162 -14.67 11.14 17.28
CA SER A 162 -14.15 11.72 16.03
C SER A 162 -15.21 11.62 14.94
N GLY A 163 -16.01 12.67 14.80
CA GLY A 163 -17.13 12.68 13.85
C GLY A 163 -18.29 11.77 14.30
N GLU A 164 -19.03 11.25 13.34
CA GLU A 164 -20.18 10.37 13.59
C GLU A 164 -19.80 8.89 13.54
N HIS A 165 -18.82 8.54 12.71
CA HIS A 165 -18.51 7.15 12.40
C HIS A 165 -17.33 6.57 13.18
N LEU A 166 -16.53 7.40 13.85
CA LEU A 166 -15.32 6.96 14.55
C LEU A 166 -15.25 7.41 16.02
N PHE A 167 -14.63 6.54 16.80
CA PHE A 167 -14.10 6.83 18.12
C PHE A 167 -12.60 6.57 18.12
N LEU A 168 -11.87 7.22 19.00
CA LEU A 168 -10.43 7.07 19.15
C LEU A 168 -10.12 6.53 20.55
N ALA A 169 -9.21 5.58 20.62
CA ALA A 169 -8.71 5.03 21.89
C ALA A 169 -7.20 4.80 21.80
N ALA A 170 -6.48 4.96 22.92
CA ALA A 170 -5.04 4.73 22.95
C ALA A 170 -4.68 3.24 23.09
N ASN A 171 -5.39 2.54 23.98
CA ASN A 171 -5.14 1.15 24.34
C ASN A 171 -6.46 0.44 24.68
N LEU A 172 -6.62 -0.80 24.21
CA LEU A 172 -7.72 -1.68 24.56
C LEU A 172 -7.19 -3.05 25.03
N PRO A 173 -7.35 -3.36 26.34
CA PRO A 173 -7.01 -4.67 26.89
C PRO A 173 -7.82 -5.81 26.27
N VAL A 174 -7.22 -7.00 26.22
CA VAL A 174 -7.83 -8.23 25.63
C VAL A 174 -9.21 -8.54 26.20
N ARG A 175 -9.45 -8.27 27.49
CA ARG A 175 -10.72 -8.58 28.16
C ARG A 175 -11.96 -7.93 27.51
N PHE A 176 -11.78 -6.84 26.78
CA PHE A 176 -12.88 -6.15 26.07
C PHE A 176 -12.95 -6.48 24.59
N LEU A 177 -12.10 -7.40 24.11
CA LEU A 177 -12.00 -7.78 22.72
C LEU A 177 -12.65 -9.15 22.52
N VAL A 178 -13.62 -9.19 21.62
CA VAL A 178 -14.27 -10.42 21.20
C VAL A 178 -13.76 -10.76 19.81
N PHE A 179 -12.86 -11.74 19.77
CA PHE A 179 -12.33 -12.27 18.52
C PHE A 179 -13.31 -13.29 17.93
N PRO A 180 -13.46 -13.32 16.59
CA PRO A 180 -14.21 -14.39 15.94
C PRO A 180 -13.51 -15.73 16.19
N LYS A 181 -14.29 -16.80 16.34
CA LYS A 181 -13.76 -18.16 16.48
C LYS A 181 -13.09 -18.56 15.16
N MET A 182 -11.79 -18.34 15.04
CA MET A 182 -11.01 -18.73 13.87
C MET A 182 -10.71 -20.23 13.93
N SER A 183 -10.89 -20.95 12.81
CA SER A 183 -10.39 -22.32 12.70
C SER A 183 -8.85 -22.32 12.67
N LEU A 184 -8.23 -23.36 13.23
CA LEU A 184 -6.76 -23.50 13.27
C LEU A 184 -6.12 -23.42 11.87
N GLU A 185 -6.80 -23.93 10.84
CA GLU A 185 -6.37 -23.83 9.43
C GLU A 185 -6.15 -22.39 8.96
N PHE A 186 -6.88 -21.42 9.51
CA PHE A 186 -6.74 -20.01 9.16
C PHE A 186 -5.42 -19.42 9.69
N LEU A 187 -4.99 -19.85 10.87
CA LEU A 187 -3.73 -19.43 11.50
C LEU A 187 -2.52 -20.09 10.81
N GLU A 188 -2.69 -21.30 10.28
CA GLU A 188 -1.64 -22.11 9.65
C GLU A 188 -1.36 -21.77 8.17
N ARG A 189 -2.25 -21.04 7.49
CA ARG A 189 -2.06 -20.66 6.07
C ARG A 189 -0.94 -19.64 5.83
N GLU A 190 -0.43 -18.96 6.87
CA GLU A 190 0.54 -17.86 6.73
C GLU A 190 2.05 -18.20 6.82
N PRO A 191 2.57 -19.19 7.58
CA PRO A 191 4.01 -19.47 7.55
C PRO A 191 4.51 -20.05 6.22
N ALA A 192 3.64 -20.69 5.42
CA ALA A 192 4.06 -21.37 4.20
C ALA A 192 4.44 -20.42 3.04
N LYS A 193 3.86 -19.21 2.97
CA LYS A 193 4.14 -18.25 1.88
C LYS A 193 5.35 -17.34 2.15
N LEU A 194 5.85 -17.28 3.38
CA LEU A 194 7.01 -16.47 3.77
C LEU A 194 8.35 -17.23 3.68
N ARG A 195 8.32 -18.57 3.56
CA ARG A 195 9.50 -19.41 3.34
C ARG A 195 9.86 -19.56 1.86
N VAL A 196 9.88 -18.48 1.09
CA VAL A 196 10.64 -18.50 -0.18
C VAL A 196 12.12 -18.39 0.23
N PRO A 197 12.96 -19.41 -0.04
CA PRO A 197 14.28 -19.50 0.59
C PRO A 197 15.16 -18.29 0.28
N LYS A 198 15.69 -17.68 1.35
CA LYS A 198 16.73 -16.64 1.32
C LYS A 198 17.95 -17.05 0.47
N GLU A 199 18.15 -18.36 0.29
CA GLU A 199 19.14 -18.98 -0.59
C GLU A 199 18.98 -18.63 -2.07
N ARG A 200 17.75 -18.56 -2.62
CA ARG A 200 17.54 -18.20 -4.03
C ARG A 200 17.89 -16.74 -4.33
N ARG A 201 17.82 -15.86 -3.33
CA ARG A 201 18.18 -14.44 -3.45
C ARG A 201 19.68 -14.22 -3.26
N ALA A 202 20.31 -14.97 -2.37
CA ALA A 202 21.77 -14.97 -2.21
C ALA A 202 22.49 -15.56 -3.44
N GLN A 203 21.98 -16.66 -4.00
CA GLN A 203 22.51 -17.26 -5.23
C GLN A 203 22.37 -16.36 -6.47
N ARG A 204 21.33 -15.50 -6.49
CA ARG A 204 21.11 -14.54 -7.57
C ARG A 204 21.95 -13.26 -7.40
N ALA A 205 22.21 -12.83 -6.16
CA ALA A 205 23.12 -11.73 -5.89
C ALA A 205 24.58 -12.09 -6.24
N LEU A 206 25.02 -13.32 -5.91
CA LEU A 206 26.35 -13.82 -6.27
C LEU A 206 26.56 -13.97 -7.78
N SER A 207 25.50 -14.14 -8.58
CA SER A 207 25.59 -14.23 -10.04
C SER A 207 25.39 -12.88 -10.77
N GLU A 208 24.70 -11.92 -10.15
CA GLU A 208 24.49 -10.58 -10.70
C GLU A 208 25.63 -9.60 -10.35
N GLU A 209 26.36 -9.79 -9.23
CA GLU A 209 27.57 -9.00 -8.90
C GLU A 209 28.74 -9.26 -9.86
N ALA A 210 28.73 -10.40 -10.57
CA ALA A 210 29.76 -10.72 -11.58
C ALA A 210 29.49 -10.10 -12.97
N LEU A 211 28.30 -9.52 -13.20
CA LEU A 211 27.86 -9.12 -14.56
C LEU A 211 27.19 -7.74 -14.60
N GLY A 212 27.61 -6.83 -13.73
CA GLY A 212 27.33 -5.41 -13.83
C GLY A 212 28.20 -4.73 -14.90
N GLY A 213 27.82 -4.84 -16.17
CA GLY A 213 28.25 -3.89 -17.21
C GLY A 213 29.64 -4.05 -17.85
N SER A 214 30.39 -5.13 -17.58
CA SER A 214 31.66 -5.39 -18.25
C SER A 214 31.53 -6.49 -19.32
N PHE A 215 31.79 -6.10 -20.58
CA PHE A 215 32.00 -7.06 -21.66
C PHE A 215 33.38 -7.69 -21.47
N PHE A 216 33.45 -8.97 -21.11
CA PHE A 216 34.73 -9.67 -21.13
C PHE A 216 35.08 -10.03 -22.58
N VAL A 217 36.17 -9.43 -23.06
CA VAL A 217 36.80 -9.85 -24.31
C VAL A 217 37.54 -11.15 -24.02
N THR A 218 37.00 -12.27 -24.48
CA THR A 218 37.67 -13.57 -24.45
C THR A 218 38.63 -13.67 -25.62
N ALA A 219 39.77 -14.34 -25.44
CA ALA A 219 40.81 -14.52 -26.48
C ALA A 219 40.25 -15.10 -27.80
N ASP A 220 39.21 -15.93 -27.71
CA ASP A 220 38.50 -16.49 -28.88
C ASP A 220 37.83 -15.42 -29.78
N ARG A 221 37.56 -14.22 -29.26
CA ARG A 221 36.95 -13.11 -30.02
C ARG A 221 37.97 -12.19 -30.67
N LEU A 222 39.21 -12.16 -30.18
CA LEU A 222 40.31 -11.35 -30.72
C LEU A 222 41.03 -12.02 -31.89
N ALA A 223 40.96 -13.35 -32.00
CA ALA A 223 41.65 -14.15 -33.02
C ALA A 223 41.20 -13.90 -34.48
N GLY A 224 40.19 -13.05 -34.70
CA GLY A 224 39.69 -12.70 -36.04
C GLY A 224 40.20 -11.38 -36.63
N SER A 225 41.15 -10.70 -35.99
CA SER A 225 41.46 -9.29 -36.30
C SER A 225 42.90 -8.95 -36.72
N SER A 226 43.74 -9.93 -37.08
CA SER A 226 45.04 -9.66 -37.73
C SER A 226 45.08 -10.27 -39.13
N GLY A 227 44.95 -9.44 -40.17
CA GLY A 227 45.03 -9.89 -41.55
C GLY A 227 46.45 -10.28 -41.97
N GLN A 228 46.57 -11.46 -42.59
CA GLN A 228 47.52 -11.74 -43.68
C GLN A 228 46.82 -12.66 -44.70
N ASN A 229 46.97 -12.30 -45.98
CA ASN A 229 46.59 -13.11 -47.15
C ASN A 229 47.47 -14.36 -47.21
N GLU A 230 46.88 -15.55 -47.35
CA GLU A 230 47.01 -16.47 -48.51
C GLU A 230 46.35 -17.85 -48.24
N PRO A 231 45.89 -18.58 -49.29
CA PRO A 231 44.98 -19.74 -49.19
C PRO A 231 45.76 -21.08 -49.17
N PRO A 232 45.20 -22.21 -48.67
CA PRO A 232 44.68 -23.24 -49.60
C PRO A 232 43.55 -24.16 -49.01
N VAL A 233 42.52 -24.56 -49.77
CA VAL A 233 42.34 -25.82 -50.53
C VAL A 233 41.57 -26.95 -49.79
N SER A 234 40.46 -27.37 -50.43
CA SER A 234 39.77 -28.67 -50.47
C SER A 234 39.36 -29.42 -49.18
N GLY A 235 38.08 -29.83 -49.12
CA GLY A 235 37.63 -31.03 -48.40
C GLY A 235 36.38 -30.87 -47.55
N THR A 236 35.21 -31.14 -48.13
CA THR A 236 33.89 -31.31 -47.49
C THR A 236 33.81 -32.59 -46.62
N PRO A 237 32.68 -32.97 -45.95
CA PRO A 237 31.51 -32.25 -45.37
C PRO A 237 30.99 -32.83 -44.00
N LYS A 238 30.07 -32.14 -43.29
CA LYS A 238 28.67 -32.59 -42.95
C LYS A 238 28.04 -31.94 -41.69
N LYS A 239 26.97 -31.17 -41.99
CA LYS A 239 25.63 -31.05 -41.35
C LYS A 239 25.48 -31.12 -39.80
N SER A 240 24.98 -30.01 -39.23
CA SER A 240 23.72 -30.04 -38.47
C SER A 240 22.88 -28.77 -38.72
N LYS A 241 21.56 -28.96 -38.75
CA LYS A 241 20.53 -28.06 -39.32
C LYS A 241 20.33 -26.77 -38.49
N LYS A 242 20.41 -25.61 -39.16
CA LYS A 242 19.79 -24.34 -38.72
C LYS A 242 18.26 -24.48 -38.74
N GLY A 243 17.64 -24.53 -37.57
CA GLY A 243 16.21 -24.27 -37.39
C GLY A 243 15.97 -22.77 -37.30
N ALA A 244 15.30 -22.21 -38.30
CA ALA A 244 14.85 -20.82 -38.33
C ALA A 244 13.84 -20.56 -37.20
N ARG A 245 14.07 -19.53 -36.38
CA ARG A 245 13.01 -18.90 -35.57
C ARG A 245 12.73 -17.52 -36.15
N SER A 246 11.72 -17.49 -37.02
CA SER A 246 11.13 -16.31 -37.62
C SER A 246 10.40 -15.47 -36.56
N GLY A 247 10.47 -14.14 -36.72
CA GLY A 247 9.87 -13.16 -35.83
C GLY A 247 8.34 -13.07 -35.94
N GLY A 248 7.63 -14.13 -35.55
CA GLY A 248 6.16 -14.18 -35.54
C GLY A 248 5.52 -13.31 -34.46
N TRP A 249 6.11 -13.25 -33.26
CA TRP A 249 5.47 -12.60 -32.10
C TRP A 249 5.28 -11.08 -32.25
N LYS A 250 6.12 -10.42 -33.05
CA LYS A 250 6.01 -8.97 -33.31
C LYS A 250 4.86 -8.61 -34.26
N ARG A 251 4.39 -9.54 -35.09
CA ARG A 251 3.22 -9.32 -35.98
C ARG A 251 1.91 -9.53 -35.23
N GLU A 252 1.81 -10.58 -34.40
CA GLU A 252 0.63 -10.85 -33.56
C GLU A 252 0.37 -9.72 -32.55
N ALA A 253 1.42 -9.12 -31.98
CA ALA A 253 1.29 -7.98 -31.07
C ALA A 253 0.73 -6.70 -31.74
N ARG A 254 0.90 -6.54 -33.07
CA ARG A 254 0.37 -5.38 -33.80
C ARG A 254 -1.10 -5.57 -34.20
N GLU A 255 -1.51 -6.78 -34.56
CA GLU A 255 -2.92 -7.08 -34.85
C GLU A 255 -3.81 -6.99 -33.60
N LEU A 256 -3.31 -7.42 -32.43
CA LEU A 256 -4.04 -7.32 -31.17
C LEU A 256 -4.26 -5.87 -30.70
N ARG A 257 -3.42 -4.92 -31.10
CA ARG A 257 -3.65 -3.49 -30.86
C ARG A 257 -4.74 -2.92 -31.76
N ARG A 258 -4.76 -3.33 -33.03
CA ARG A 258 -5.73 -2.84 -34.02
C ARG A 258 -7.16 -3.31 -33.76
N LYS A 259 -7.35 -4.48 -33.13
CA LYS A 259 -8.66 -5.01 -32.72
C LYS A 259 -9.23 -4.38 -31.44
N ARG A 260 -8.44 -3.60 -30.69
CA ARG A 260 -8.85 -2.99 -29.41
C ARG A 260 -9.35 -1.54 -29.55
N GLU A 261 -9.28 -0.98 -30.75
CA GLU A 261 -9.67 0.41 -31.07
C GLU A 261 -10.90 0.49 -31.99
N LEU A 262 -11.62 -0.62 -32.20
CA LEU A 262 -12.97 -0.69 -32.77
C LEU A 262 -13.94 -1.11 -31.67
#